data_AF-A0AA37WRA8-F1
#
_entry.id   AF-A0AA37WRA8-F1
#
_cell.length_a   1.000
_cell.length_b   1.000
_cell.length_c   1.000
_cell.angle_alpha   90.00
_cell.angle_beta   90.00
_cell.angle_gamma   90.00
#
_symmetry.space_group_name_H-M   'P 1'
#
loop_
_entity.id
_entity.type
_entity.pdbx_description
1 polymer ?
#
loop_
_entity_poly.entity_id
_entity_poly.type
_entity_poly.pdbx_seq_one_letter_code
_entity_poly.pdbx_strand_id
1 'polypeptide(L)' 'MPEIGISQNDDGLWTVSVPGLIVTDLTKEAAEAFVAAYRRVGVAG' A
#
# COMPACT_ATOMS: atom_id res chain seq x y z
N MET A 1 11.36 -8.53 -5.81
CA MET A 1 10.50 -7.34 -5.61
C MET A 1 10.27 -7.19 -4.12
N PRO A 2 10.37 -5.98 -3.55
CA PRO A 2 9.97 -5.77 -2.17
C PRO A 2 8.50 -6.18 -2.00
N GLU A 3 8.23 -6.95 -0.95
CA GLU A 3 6.89 -7.46 -0.67
C GLU A 3 6.01 -6.31 -0.17
N ILE A 4 4.94 -6.02 -0.91
CA ILE A 4 3.92 -5.04 -0.52
C ILE A 4 2.75 -5.76 0.12
N GLY A 5 2.45 -5.41 1.37
CA GLY A 5 1.30 -5.90 2.12
C GLY A 5 0.15 -4.91 2.09
N ILE A 6 -1.08 -5.39 1.99
CA ILE A 6 -2.30 -4.61 2.15
C ILE A 6 -3.25 -5.33 3.11
N SER A 7 -3.79 -4.61 4.08
CA SER A 7 -4.77 -5.13 5.05
C SER A 7 -5.86 -4.11 5.33
N GLN A 8 -7.02 -4.59 5.75
CA GLN A 8 -8.16 -3.77 6.19
C GLN A 8 -8.39 -4.00 7.68
N ASN A 9 -8.70 -2.95 8.43
CA ASN A 9 -9.10 -3.05 9.84
C ASN A 9 -10.62 -3.21 9.98
N ASP A 10 -11.11 -3.41 11.21
CA ASP A 10 -12.53 -3.56 11.52
C ASP A 10 -13.37 -2.31 11.20
N ASP A 11 -12.75 -1.12 11.20
CA ASP A 11 -13.37 0.15 10.82
C ASP A 11 -13.50 0.35 9.30
N GLY A 12 -13.01 -0.61 8.51
CA GLY A 12 -13.04 -0.58 7.06
C GLY A 12 -11.95 0.27 6.40
N LEU A 13 -11.02 0.82 7.19
CA LEU A 13 -9.84 1.56 6.74
C LEU A 13 -8.71 0.61 6.35
N TRP A 14 -7.89 1.05 5.41
CA TRP A 14 -6.85 0.25 4.78
C TRP A 14 -5.46 0.67 5.24
N THR A 15 -4.59 -0.31 5.38
CA THR A 15 -3.17 -0.14 5.67
C THR A 15 -2.33 -0.76 4.56
N VAL A 16 -1.33 -0.01 4.09
CA VAL A 16 -0.31 -0.51 3.16
C VAL A 16 1.03 -0.56 3.87
N SER A 17 1.71 -1.70 3.76
CA SER A 17 3.04 -1.95 4.33
C SER A 17 4.04 -2.24 3.23
N VAL A 18 5.15 -1.50 3.19
CA VAL A 18 6.31 -1.76 2.33
C VAL A 18 7.58 -1.67 3.18
N PRO A 19 8.74 -2.18 2.70
CA PRO A 19 9.98 -2.07 3.46
C PRO A 19 10.30 -0.61 3.83
N GLY A 20 10.34 -0.32 5.12
CA GLY A 20 10.66 1.01 5.65
C GLY A 20 9.51 2.03 5.69
N LEU A 21 8.28 1.66 5.30
CA LEU A 21 7.13 2.58 5.34
C LEU A 21 5.82 1.83 5.61
N ILE A 22 5.02 2.37 6.52
CA ILE A 22 3.65 1.94 6.81
C ILE A 22 2.74 3.15 6.61
N VAL A 23 1.65 2.97 5.85
CA VAL A 23 0.64 4.01 5.61
C VAL A 23 -0.71 3.48 6.05
N THR A 24 -1.36 4.16 7.00
CA THR A 24 -2.64 3.75 7.62
C THR A 24 -3.78 4.70 7.22
N ASP A 25 -4.99 4.39 7.70
CA ASP A 25 -6.19 5.23 7.59
C ASP A 25 -6.58 5.56 6.13
N LEU A 26 -6.27 4.64 5.22
CA LEU A 26 -6.57 4.81 3.80
C LEU A 26 -7.99 4.38 3.46
N THR A 27 -8.58 5.06 2.49
CA THR A 27 -9.68 4.45 1.74
C THR A 27 -9.14 3.30 0.89
N LYS A 28 -10.01 2.37 0.50
CA LYS A 28 -9.64 1.28 -0.43
C LYS A 28 -8.99 1.81 -1.70
N GLU A 29 -9.59 2.83 -2.32
CA GLU A 29 -9.09 3.46 -3.54
C GLU A 29 -7.70 4.06 -3.36
N ALA A 30 -7.44 4.72 -2.22
CA ALA A 30 -6.12 5.29 -1.94
C ALA A 30 -5.06 4.20 -1.72
N ALA A 31 -5.40 3.11 -1.04
CA ALA A 31 -4.51 1.97 -0.85
C ALA A 31 -4.17 1.29 -2.19
N GLU A 32 -5.16 1.04 -3.05
CA GLU A 32 -4.95 0.47 -4.38
C GLU A 32 -4.11 1.40 -5.28
N ALA A 33 -4.38 2.71 -5.24
CA ALA A 33 -3.60 3.70 -5.98
C ALA A 33 -2.13 3.74 -5.52
N PHE A 34 -1.87 3.67 -4.21
CA PHE A 34 -0.53 3.58 -3.67
C PHE A 34 0.19 2.32 -4.16
N VAL A 35 -0.47 1.16 -4.09
CA VAL A 35 0.09 -0.12 -4.56
C VAL A 35 0.47 -0.03 -6.04
N ALA A 36 -0.41 0.53 -6.88
CA ALA A 36 -0.14 0.73 -8.30
C ALA A 36 1.05 1.66 -8.55
N ALA A 37 1.16 2.76 -7.80
CA ALA A 37 2.28 3.70 -7.89
C ALA A 37 3.60 3.05 -7.44
N TYR A 38 3.61 2.36 -6.30
CA TYR A 38 4.78 1.68 -5.76
C TYR A 38 5.34 0.64 -6.75
N ARG A 39 4.46 -0.15 -7.37
CA ARG A 39 4.85 -1.13 -8.41
C ARG A 39 5.46 -0.48 -9.64
N ARG A 40 4.98 0.70 -10.07
CA ARG A 40 5.55 1.44 -11.21
C ARG A 40 6.96 1.93 -10.92
N VAL A 41 7.21 2.45 -9.71
CA VAL A 41 8.54 2.92 -9.30
C VAL A 41 9.51 1.75 -9.12
N GLY A 42 9.06 0.64 -8.53
CA GLY A 42 9.90 -0.54 -8.30
C GLY A 42 10.28 -1.35 -9.55
N VAL A 43 9.67 -1.09 -10.71
CA VAL A 43 10.04 -1.68 -12.02
C VAL A 43 10.99 -0.78 -12.81
N ALA A 44 11.16 0.47 -12.40
CA ALA A 44 12.02 1.46 -13.07
C ALA A 44 13.44 1.56 -12.46
N GLY A 45 13.76 0.73 -11.46
CA GLY A 45 15.06 0.69 -10.78
C GLY A 45 15.82 -0.61 -11.03
#